data_AF-A0A9W7XT95-F1
#
_entry.id   AF-A0A9W7XT95-F1
#
_cell.length_a   1.000
_cell.length_b   1.000
_cell.length_c   1.000
_cell.angle_alpha   90.00
_cell.angle_beta   90.00
_cell.angle_gamma   90.00
#
_symmetry.space_group_name_H-M   'P 1'
#
loop_
_entity.id
_entity.type
_entity.pdbx_description
1 polymer ?
#
loop_
_entity_poly.entity_id
_entity_poly.type
_entity_poly.pdbx_seq_one_letter_code
_entity_poly.pdbx_strand_id
1 'polypeptide(L)'
;MAAQRGGTSRQGHAYPNTARLVLLLVALAAAVLLFAKPPPIERARRLAYAPSQIRESRLKPANIGIEHPVRAAYVILVRNSELHELRATIRQLEDQFNARHKYPYVFLNNEPFTEEFKRAMEWVTSGDCHFGLVPYEHWSMPPWVDRVRAKWAMTMLGSKVPYGDSESYRHMCRYESGFFFLHPLLDNYDYYWRVEPGVEFSCEIPYDPFKYMADNKKTYGFTISLREIPLTVKTLWKTTNAFRTAYPEYIAPNNTLSWITASNGDYNLCHFWSNFEIASLDFFRSPQYTAYFDFLDRAGGFFLERWGDAPVHTLAAA
;
A
#
# COMPACT_ATOMS: atom_id res chain seq x y z
N MET A 1 24.38 34.55 -83.27
CA MET A 1 23.69 35.84 -82.96
C MET A 1 22.34 35.47 -82.39
N ALA A 2 21.87 35.84 -81.20
CA ALA A 2 22.22 36.87 -80.21
C ALA A 2 21.84 36.31 -78.82
N ALA A 3 22.72 36.35 -77.82
CA ALA A 3 22.90 37.41 -76.82
C ALA A 3 21.88 37.38 -75.65
N GLN A 4 22.46 37.22 -74.46
CA GLN A 4 21.94 37.14 -73.10
C GLN A 4 21.01 38.29 -72.67
N ARG A 5 20.08 37.98 -71.75
CA ARG A 5 19.78 38.70 -70.48
C ARG A 5 19.23 37.64 -69.50
N GLY A 6 19.69 37.44 -68.25
CA GLY A 6 20.19 38.38 -67.25
C GLY A 6 19.11 38.55 -66.17
N GLY A 7 18.99 37.59 -65.25
CA GLY A 7 17.98 37.60 -64.17
C GLY A 7 18.56 37.13 -62.85
N THR A 8 18.82 38.07 -61.95
CA THR A 8 19.31 37.87 -60.57
C THR A 8 18.18 37.43 -59.64
N SER A 9 18.26 36.22 -59.06
CA SER A 9 17.39 35.78 -57.96
C SER A 9 18.10 35.88 -56.61
N ARG A 10 17.51 36.65 -55.70
CA ARG A 10 17.94 36.84 -54.31
C ARG A 10 18.03 35.51 -53.56
N GLN A 11 19.18 35.23 -52.94
CA GLN A 11 19.31 34.17 -51.92
C GLN A 11 18.60 34.61 -50.64
N GLY A 12 17.54 33.90 -50.26
CA GLY A 12 16.95 33.99 -48.93
C GLY A 12 17.78 33.19 -47.94
N HIS A 13 18.28 33.85 -46.89
CA HIS A 13 18.92 33.20 -45.75
C HIS A 13 17.91 32.32 -45.00
N ALA A 14 18.19 31.01 -44.92
CA ALA A 14 17.46 30.09 -44.05
C ALA A 14 17.96 30.27 -42.61
N TYR A 15 17.12 30.81 -41.73
CA TYR A 15 17.34 30.74 -40.28
C TYR A 15 17.05 29.31 -39.77
N PRO A 16 17.79 28.82 -38.76
CA PRO A 16 17.93 27.39 -38.49
C PRO A 16 16.73 26.79 -37.73
N ASN A 17 16.60 25.47 -37.87
CA ASN A 17 15.61 24.55 -37.27
C ASN A 17 15.47 24.58 -35.73
N THR A 18 16.06 25.54 -35.03
CA THR A 18 16.03 25.66 -33.57
C THR A 18 14.64 26.00 -33.04
N ALA A 19 13.89 26.88 -33.72
CA ALA A 19 12.52 27.21 -33.31
C ALA A 19 11.57 26.02 -33.40
N ARG A 20 11.70 25.18 -34.44
CA ARG A 20 10.92 23.93 -34.59
C ARG A 20 11.30 22.89 -33.55
N LEU A 21 12.58 22.76 -33.21
CA LEU A 21 13.04 21.83 -32.19
C LEU A 21 12.56 22.25 -30.79
N VAL A 22 12.60 23.54 -30.48
CA VAL A 22 12.08 24.07 -29.21
C VAL A 22 10.56 23.90 -29.13
N LEU A 23 9.82 24.17 -30.21
CA LEU A 23 8.37 23.93 -30.28
C LEU A 23 8.03 22.44 -30.11
N LEU A 24 8.81 21.53 -30.70
CA LEU A 24 8.66 20.09 -30.52
C LEU A 24 8.95 19.66 -29.09
N LEU A 25 10.01 20.16 -28.46
CA LEU A 25 10.36 19.84 -27.07
C LEU A 25 9.34 20.42 -26.08
N VAL A 26 8.84 21.63 -26.32
CA VAL A 26 7.77 22.24 -25.52
C VAL A 26 6.46 21.50 -25.74
N ALA A 27 6.13 21.08 -26.95
CA ALA A 27 4.95 20.26 -27.22
C ALA A 27 5.07 18.86 -26.61
N LEU A 28 6.25 18.25 -26.62
CA LEU A 28 6.50 16.96 -25.97
C LEU A 28 6.42 17.07 -24.45
N ALA A 29 7.03 18.11 -23.86
CA ALA A 29 6.94 18.39 -22.43
C ALA A 29 5.51 18.74 -22.00
N ALA A 30 4.79 19.53 -22.80
CA ALA A 30 3.38 19.83 -22.58
C ALA A 30 2.52 18.58 -22.73
N ALA A 31 2.80 17.69 -23.68
CA ALA A 31 2.11 16.40 -23.82
C ALA A 31 2.40 15.49 -22.63
N VAL A 32 3.65 15.41 -22.16
CA VAL A 32 4.00 14.67 -20.94
C VAL A 32 3.26 15.24 -19.73
N LEU A 33 3.15 16.56 -19.60
CA LEU A 33 2.40 17.22 -18.51
C LEU A 33 0.88 17.09 -18.66
N LEU A 34 0.35 17.02 -19.89
CA LEU A 34 -1.08 16.85 -20.19
C LEU A 34 -1.53 15.39 -20.08
N PHE A 35 -0.62 14.41 -20.25
CA PHE A 35 -0.91 12.98 -20.18
C PHE A 35 -0.35 12.28 -18.94
N ALA A 36 0.53 12.90 -18.16
CA ALA A 36 0.86 12.49 -16.80
C ALA A 36 -0.32 12.85 -15.89
N LYS A 37 -1.38 12.05 -15.96
CA LYS A 37 -2.37 12.03 -14.88
C LYS A 37 -1.60 11.69 -13.61
N PRO A 38 -1.79 12.43 -12.51
CA PRO A 38 -1.20 12.02 -11.24
C PRO A 38 -1.60 10.57 -10.97
N PRO A 39 -0.72 9.77 -10.35
CA PRO A 39 -1.03 8.38 -10.02
C PRO A 39 -2.43 8.32 -9.37
N PRO A 40 -3.29 7.35 -9.70
CA PRO A 40 -4.62 7.18 -9.11
C PRO A 40 -4.66 7.40 -7.59
N ILE A 41 -3.59 6.99 -6.91
CA ILE A 41 -3.29 7.19 -5.48
C ILE A 41 -3.27 8.67 -5.05
N GLU A 42 -2.61 9.55 -5.81
CA GLU A 42 -2.51 10.98 -5.48
C GLU A 42 -3.86 11.70 -5.67
N ARG A 43 -4.67 11.21 -6.62
CA ARG A 43 -6.03 11.71 -6.85
C ARG A 43 -6.99 11.25 -5.75
N ALA A 44 -6.83 10.02 -5.26
CA ALA A 44 -7.61 9.49 -4.15
C ALA A 44 -7.31 10.24 -2.84
N ARG A 45 -6.03 10.58 -2.58
CA ARG A 45 -5.62 11.46 -1.47
C ARG A 45 -6.35 12.80 -1.44
N ARG A 46 -6.62 13.41 -2.60
CA ARG A 46 -7.27 14.74 -2.70
C ARG A 46 -8.80 14.71 -2.57
N LEU A 47 -9.44 13.58 -2.82
CA LEU A 47 -10.92 13.49 -2.86
C LEU A 47 -11.52 13.01 -1.53
N ALA A 48 -10.73 12.30 -0.71
CA ALA A 48 -11.24 11.56 0.45
C ALA A 48 -11.54 12.38 1.71
N TYR A 49 -10.86 13.50 1.94
CA TYR A 49 -10.68 13.97 3.31
C TYR A 49 -11.25 15.38 3.56
N ALA A 50 -12.49 15.41 4.04
CA ALA A 50 -13.04 16.57 4.74
C ALA A 50 -12.58 16.53 6.22
N PRO A 51 -11.95 17.60 6.76
CA PRO A 51 -11.46 17.65 8.15
C PRO A 51 -12.53 17.46 9.23
N SER A 52 -13.82 17.48 8.87
CA SER A 52 -14.95 17.46 9.80
C SER A 52 -15.24 16.12 10.48
N GLN A 53 -14.55 15.03 10.10
CA GLN A 53 -14.72 13.72 10.76
C GLN A 53 -13.75 13.48 11.93
N ILE A 54 -12.79 14.39 12.17
CA ILE A 54 -11.89 14.34 13.32
C ILE A 54 -12.52 15.13 14.49
N ARG A 55 -13.54 14.57 15.12
CA ARG A 55 -13.96 14.99 16.47
C ARG A 55 -13.87 13.79 17.39
N GLU A 56 -12.69 13.61 17.99
CA GLU A 56 -12.41 12.58 18.98
C GLU A 56 -13.00 12.97 20.34
N SER A 57 -13.82 12.10 20.93
CA SER A 57 -14.09 12.11 22.36
C SER A 57 -13.08 11.18 23.04
N ARG A 58 -11.95 11.71 23.50
CA ARG A 58 -10.96 10.94 24.26
C ARG A 58 -11.40 10.79 25.71
N LEU A 59 -11.27 9.57 26.26
CA LEU A 59 -11.39 9.30 27.69
C LEU A 59 -10.08 9.60 28.44
N LYS A 60 -8.94 9.37 27.79
CA LYS A 60 -7.61 9.60 28.38
C LYS A 60 -7.02 10.94 27.89
N PRO A 61 -6.33 11.69 28.76
CA PRO A 61 -5.47 12.78 28.30
C PRO A 61 -4.46 12.24 27.29
N ALA A 62 -4.15 13.04 26.26
CA ALA A 62 -3.08 12.69 25.34
C ALA A 62 -1.77 12.51 26.11
N ASN A 63 -0.90 11.62 25.63
CA ASN A 63 0.46 11.42 26.14
C ASN A 63 1.38 12.60 25.78
N ILE A 64 1.02 13.81 26.23
CA ILE A 64 1.74 15.06 25.98
C ILE A 64 3.11 14.97 26.67
N GLY A 65 4.19 15.03 25.88
CA GLY A 65 5.56 15.05 26.38
C GLY A 65 6.31 13.71 26.31
N ILE A 66 5.70 12.65 25.76
CA ILE A 66 6.45 11.44 25.39
C ILE A 66 7.10 11.67 24.02
N GLU A 67 8.43 11.72 23.99
CA GLU A 67 9.20 11.78 22.74
C GLU A 67 9.65 10.36 22.35
N HIS A 68 9.02 9.80 21.32
CA HIS A 68 9.42 8.50 20.79
C HIS A 68 10.70 8.64 19.96
N PRO A 69 11.66 7.70 20.07
CA PRO A 69 12.91 7.74 19.30
C PRO A 69 12.68 7.56 17.79
N VAL A 70 11.53 6.99 17.40
CA VAL A 70 11.12 6.80 16.01
C VAL A 70 9.67 7.25 15.87
N ARG A 71 9.32 7.88 14.75
CA ARG A 71 7.92 8.19 14.43
C ARG A 71 7.25 6.91 13.94
N ALA A 72 6.58 6.19 14.84
CA ALA A 72 5.94 4.92 14.52
C ALA A 72 4.58 4.77 15.20
N ALA A 73 3.75 3.90 14.64
CA ALA A 73 2.45 3.55 15.21
C ALA A 73 2.10 2.08 14.94
N TYR A 74 1.25 1.51 15.79
CA TYR A 74 0.52 0.30 15.41
C TYR A 74 -0.60 0.66 14.45
N VAL A 75 -0.82 -0.18 13.45
CA VAL A 75 -1.90 -0.02 12.48
C VAL A 75 -2.77 -1.26 12.51
N ILE A 76 -4.06 -1.05 12.74
CA ILE A 76 -5.01 -2.12 13.01
C ILE A 76 -6.26 -1.86 12.17
N LEU A 77 -6.44 -2.61 11.10
CA LEU A 77 -7.68 -2.65 10.33
C LEU A 77 -8.62 -3.67 10.97
N VAL A 78 -9.77 -3.23 11.50
CA VAL A 78 -10.62 -4.09 12.33
C VAL A 78 -12.07 -3.66 12.32
N ARG A 79 -12.99 -4.62 12.42
CA ARG A 79 -14.43 -4.35 12.53
C ARG A 79 -14.85 -4.20 13.99
N ASN A 80 -15.96 -3.49 14.20
CA ASN A 80 -16.57 -3.35 15.53
C ASN A 80 -16.85 -4.72 16.18
N SER A 81 -17.21 -5.74 15.39
CA SER A 81 -17.53 -7.10 15.87
C SER A 81 -16.32 -7.88 16.40
N GLU A 82 -15.10 -7.47 16.08
CA GLU A 82 -13.85 -8.15 16.47
C GLU A 82 -13.26 -7.60 17.77
N LEU A 83 -14.03 -6.75 18.48
CA LEU A 83 -13.62 -6.07 19.71
C LEU A 83 -13.00 -7.00 20.75
N HIS A 84 -13.64 -8.14 21.04
CA HIS A 84 -13.18 -9.01 22.11
C HIS A 84 -11.85 -9.71 21.80
N GLU A 85 -11.67 -10.16 20.56
CA GLU A 85 -10.44 -10.79 20.08
C GLU A 85 -9.30 -9.77 20.05
N LEU A 86 -9.55 -8.58 19.48
CA LEU A 86 -8.55 -7.51 19.47
C LEU A 86 -8.15 -7.07 20.88
N ARG A 87 -9.11 -6.95 21.80
CA ARG A 87 -8.83 -6.59 23.19
C ARG A 87 -7.88 -7.59 23.85
N ALA A 88 -8.02 -8.88 23.55
CA ALA A 88 -7.12 -9.91 24.07
C ALA A 88 -5.71 -9.75 23.50
N THR A 89 -5.59 -9.55 22.19
CA THR A 89 -4.32 -9.28 21.50
C THR A 89 -3.60 -8.05 22.05
N ILE A 90 -4.31 -6.91 22.19
CA ILE A 90 -3.71 -5.65 22.67
C ILE A 90 -3.20 -5.79 24.09
N ARG A 91 -3.94 -6.49 24.98
CA ARG A 91 -3.45 -6.73 26.35
C ARG A 91 -2.12 -7.47 26.36
N GLN A 92 -1.97 -8.50 25.53
CA GLN A 92 -0.70 -9.21 25.42
C GLN A 92 0.39 -8.31 24.85
N LEU A 93 0.10 -7.52 23.82
CA LEU A 93 1.07 -6.58 23.24
C LEU A 93 1.52 -5.51 24.26
N GLU A 94 0.60 -5.00 25.07
CA GLU A 94 0.89 -4.07 26.16
C GLU A 94 1.79 -4.73 27.22
N ASP A 95 1.44 -5.94 27.67
CA ASP A 95 2.22 -6.71 28.64
C ASP A 95 3.64 -7.01 28.11
N GLN A 96 3.75 -7.46 26.86
CA GLN A 96 5.01 -7.88 26.26
C GLN A 96 5.88 -6.72 25.80
N PHE A 97 5.34 -5.53 25.54
CA PHE A 97 6.11 -4.42 24.97
C PHE A 97 5.53 -3.03 25.26
N ASN A 98 4.31 -2.75 24.79
CA ASN A 98 3.92 -1.36 24.56
C ASN A 98 3.63 -0.56 25.83
N ALA A 99 3.30 -1.20 26.96
CA ALA A 99 3.12 -0.48 28.23
C ALA A 99 4.36 0.32 28.66
N ARG A 100 5.55 -0.12 28.22
CA ARG A 100 6.84 0.51 28.50
C ARG A 100 7.21 1.61 27.50
N HIS A 101 6.78 1.49 26.25
CA HIS A 101 7.19 2.38 25.14
C HIS A 101 6.12 3.37 24.71
N LYS A 102 4.84 3.03 24.91
CA LYS A 102 3.65 3.87 24.72
C LYS A 102 3.48 4.40 23.30
N TYR A 103 3.91 3.64 22.28
CA TYR A 103 3.67 4.01 20.88
C TYR A 103 2.17 4.09 20.59
N PRO A 104 1.74 5.01 19.73
CA PRO A 104 0.32 5.23 19.41
C PRO A 104 -0.28 4.09 18.59
N TYR A 105 -1.59 3.93 18.70
CA TYR A 105 -2.42 2.99 17.96
C TYR A 105 -3.30 3.73 16.96
N VAL A 106 -3.28 3.29 15.70
CA VAL A 106 -4.17 3.77 14.64
C VAL A 106 -5.11 2.64 14.26
N PHE A 107 -6.37 2.78 14.67
CA PHE A 107 -7.46 1.87 14.33
C PHE A 107 -8.17 2.36 13.07
N LEU A 108 -8.33 1.49 12.09
CA LEU A 108 -8.97 1.76 10.81
C LEU A 108 -10.13 0.80 10.61
N ASN A 109 -11.23 1.28 10.03
CA ASN A 109 -12.40 0.45 9.74
C ASN A 109 -13.12 1.01 8.51
N ASN A 110 -13.74 0.14 7.71
CA ASN A 110 -14.59 0.52 6.59
C ASN A 110 -15.99 1.00 7.03
N GLU A 111 -16.29 0.92 8.32
CA GLU A 111 -17.47 1.47 8.98
C GLU A 111 -17.07 2.36 10.16
N PRO A 112 -17.91 3.32 10.58
CA PRO A 112 -17.64 4.11 11.78
C PRO A 112 -17.49 3.23 13.02
N PHE A 113 -16.45 3.48 13.82
CA PHE A 113 -16.29 2.81 15.11
C PHE A 113 -17.39 3.22 16.09
N THR A 114 -17.93 2.23 16.82
CA THR A 114 -18.88 2.49 17.90
C THR A 114 -18.19 3.14 19.09
N GLU A 115 -18.94 3.87 19.91
CA GLU A 115 -18.41 4.45 21.15
C GLU A 115 -17.96 3.36 22.14
N GLU A 116 -18.64 2.21 22.16
CA GLU A 116 -18.19 1.05 22.94
C GLU A 116 -16.79 0.60 22.53
N PHE A 117 -16.55 0.45 21.22
CA PHE A 117 -15.25 0.03 20.69
C PHE A 117 -14.15 1.01 21.09
N LYS A 118 -14.38 2.31 20.85
CA LYS A 118 -13.39 3.35 21.17
C LYS A 118 -13.03 3.36 22.64
N ARG A 119 -14.04 3.34 23.53
CA ARG A 119 -13.85 3.34 24.98
C ARG A 119 -13.10 2.09 25.46
N ALA A 120 -13.45 0.93 24.91
CA ALA A 120 -12.82 -0.33 25.28
C ALA A 120 -11.35 -0.39 24.84
N MET A 121 -11.01 0.11 23.64
CA MET A 121 -9.62 0.20 23.18
C MET A 121 -8.83 1.22 23.96
N GLU A 122 -9.34 2.44 24.14
CA GLU A 122 -8.70 3.45 24.98
C GLU A 122 -8.48 2.96 26.40
N TRP A 123 -9.33 2.11 26.96
CA TRP A 123 -9.12 1.55 28.29
C TRP A 123 -7.89 0.65 28.37
N VAL A 124 -7.70 -0.23 27.39
CA VAL A 124 -6.64 -1.27 27.42
C VAL A 124 -5.30 -0.84 26.84
N THR A 125 -5.21 0.28 26.13
CA THR A 125 -3.96 0.80 25.56
C THR A 125 -3.27 1.80 26.51
N SER A 126 -1.95 1.82 26.50
CA SER A 126 -1.16 2.85 27.19
C SER A 126 -0.78 4.01 26.26
N GLY A 127 -0.63 3.75 24.96
CA GLY A 127 -0.40 4.74 23.91
C GLY A 127 -1.66 5.50 23.49
N ASP A 128 -1.48 6.61 22.78
CA ASP A 128 -2.59 7.40 22.21
C ASP A 128 -3.36 6.56 21.18
N CYS A 129 -4.69 6.64 21.18
CA CYS A 129 -5.55 5.97 20.21
C CYS A 129 -6.09 6.96 19.19
N HIS A 130 -6.02 6.60 17.91
CA HIS A 130 -6.63 7.30 16.81
C HIS A 130 -7.58 6.37 16.05
N PHE A 131 -8.76 6.87 15.70
CA PHE A 131 -9.80 6.08 15.04
C PHE A 131 -10.13 6.71 13.68
N GLY A 132 -9.88 5.97 12.60
CA GLY A 132 -10.08 6.43 11.22
C GLY A 132 -11.13 5.60 10.47
N LEU A 133 -11.95 6.29 9.68
CA LEU A 133 -12.83 5.67 8.71
C LEU A 133 -12.09 5.54 7.37
N VAL A 134 -12.07 4.35 6.81
CA VAL A 134 -11.50 4.11 5.48
C VAL A 134 -12.35 4.83 4.43
N PRO A 135 -11.74 5.66 3.56
CA PRO A 135 -12.45 6.30 2.46
C PRO A 135 -13.12 5.30 1.51
N TYR A 136 -14.31 5.64 1.02
CA TYR A 136 -15.10 4.77 0.16
C TYR A 136 -14.35 4.36 -1.12
N GLU A 137 -13.59 5.29 -1.71
CA GLU A 137 -12.74 5.05 -2.89
C GLU A 137 -11.62 4.02 -2.65
N HIS A 138 -11.18 3.86 -1.41
CA HIS A 138 -10.17 2.88 -1.03
C HIS A 138 -10.81 1.51 -0.70
N TRP A 139 -12.10 1.50 -0.33
CA TRP A 139 -12.88 0.31 0.01
C TRP A 139 -14.03 0.03 -0.98
N SER A 140 -13.80 0.29 -2.28
CA SER A 140 -14.78 0.01 -3.33
C SER A 140 -14.13 -0.64 -4.54
N MET A 141 -14.95 -1.30 -5.36
CA MET A 141 -14.48 -1.96 -6.57
C MET A 141 -14.27 -0.89 -7.65
N PRO A 142 -13.07 -0.81 -8.25
CA PRO A 142 -12.76 0.23 -9.20
C PRO A 142 -13.52 0.03 -10.53
N PRO A 143 -13.74 1.11 -11.31
CA PRO A 143 -14.62 1.08 -12.47
C PRO A 143 -14.11 0.24 -13.66
N TRP A 144 -12.83 -0.11 -13.70
CA TRP A 144 -12.26 -0.98 -14.73
C TRP A 144 -12.46 -2.48 -14.45
N VAL A 145 -12.97 -2.84 -13.27
CA VAL A 145 -13.30 -4.23 -12.93
C VAL A 145 -14.75 -4.50 -13.31
N ASP A 146 -14.94 -5.50 -14.17
CA ASP A 146 -16.27 -6.01 -14.52
C ASP A 146 -16.88 -6.72 -13.28
N ARG A 147 -17.94 -6.12 -12.74
CA ARG A 147 -18.64 -6.60 -11.53
C ARG A 147 -19.29 -7.96 -11.74
N VAL A 148 -19.82 -8.25 -12.93
CA VAL A 148 -20.44 -9.55 -13.24
C VAL A 148 -19.38 -10.63 -13.26
N ARG A 149 -18.24 -10.35 -13.89
CA ARG A 149 -17.11 -11.26 -13.94
C ARG A 149 -16.48 -11.49 -12.57
N ALA A 150 -16.34 -10.43 -11.76
CA ALA A 150 -15.85 -10.54 -10.39
C ALA A 150 -16.77 -11.44 -9.53
N LYS A 151 -18.09 -11.21 -9.59
CA LYS A 151 -19.06 -12.05 -8.89
C LYS A 151 -18.99 -13.52 -9.33
N TRP A 152 -18.85 -13.76 -10.64
CA TRP A 152 -18.67 -15.12 -11.15
C TRP A 152 -17.38 -15.77 -10.65
N ALA A 153 -16.27 -15.04 -10.63
CA ALA A 153 -14.99 -15.53 -10.10
C ALA A 153 -15.09 -15.88 -8.60
N MET A 154 -15.77 -15.05 -7.81
CA MET A 154 -16.07 -15.31 -6.40
C MET A 154 -16.88 -16.59 -6.24
N THR A 155 -17.96 -16.78 -6.99
CA THR A 155 -18.76 -18.02 -6.97
C THR A 155 -17.92 -19.24 -7.35
N MET A 156 -17.05 -19.12 -8.35
CA MET A 156 -16.19 -20.22 -8.79
C MET A 156 -15.11 -20.62 -7.76
N LEU A 157 -14.69 -19.69 -6.90
CA LEU A 157 -13.73 -19.90 -5.83
C LEU A 157 -14.38 -20.25 -4.49
N GLY A 158 -15.65 -19.90 -4.27
CA GLY A 158 -16.40 -19.96 -3.01
C GLY A 158 -15.90 -20.97 -1.98
N SER A 159 -16.24 -22.24 -2.16
CA SER A 159 -15.85 -23.32 -1.22
C SER A 159 -14.47 -23.94 -1.48
N LYS A 160 -13.75 -23.48 -2.50
CA LYS A 160 -12.46 -24.08 -2.90
C LYS A 160 -11.29 -23.51 -2.12
N VAL A 161 -11.44 -22.30 -1.58
CA VAL A 161 -10.41 -21.59 -0.82
C VAL A 161 -11.08 -20.77 0.28
N PRO A 162 -10.43 -20.53 1.42
CA PRO A 162 -10.94 -19.62 2.45
C PRO A 162 -11.34 -18.26 1.86
N TYR A 163 -12.49 -17.71 2.25
CA TYR A 163 -12.97 -16.41 1.74
C TYR A 163 -13.14 -16.35 0.21
N GLY A 164 -13.28 -17.51 -0.45
CA GLY A 164 -13.38 -17.61 -1.91
C GLY A 164 -14.52 -16.78 -2.50
N ASP A 165 -15.63 -16.66 -1.79
CA ASP A 165 -16.84 -15.90 -2.16
C ASP A 165 -16.96 -14.55 -1.45
N SER A 166 -16.00 -14.17 -0.61
CA SER A 166 -16.06 -12.93 0.17
C SER A 166 -15.61 -11.72 -0.64
N GLU A 167 -16.53 -10.78 -0.86
CA GLU A 167 -16.23 -9.47 -1.47
C GLU A 167 -15.48 -8.56 -0.48
N SER A 168 -15.90 -8.52 0.79
CA SER A 168 -15.24 -7.72 1.83
C SER A 168 -13.78 -8.12 2.04
N TYR A 169 -13.47 -9.42 1.98
CA TYR A 169 -12.08 -9.90 2.09
C TYR A 169 -11.20 -9.40 0.93
N ARG A 170 -11.75 -9.29 -0.28
CA ARG A 170 -11.01 -8.74 -1.44
C ARG A 170 -10.80 -7.23 -1.33
N HIS A 171 -11.78 -6.51 -0.78
CA HIS A 171 -11.58 -5.10 -0.42
C HIS A 171 -10.48 -4.94 0.60
N MET A 172 -10.46 -5.78 1.65
CA MET A 172 -9.39 -5.80 2.65
C MET A 172 -8.02 -6.05 2.00
N CYS A 173 -7.86 -7.12 1.20
CA CYS A 173 -6.58 -7.40 0.55
C CYS A 173 -6.11 -6.26 -0.36
N ARG A 174 -7.03 -5.63 -1.10
CA ARG A 174 -6.71 -4.44 -1.91
C ARG A 174 -6.35 -3.23 -1.04
N TYR A 175 -7.05 -3.02 0.07
CA TYR A 175 -6.81 -1.92 0.99
C TYR A 175 -5.42 -2.00 1.63
N GLU A 176 -5.08 -3.17 2.16
CA GLU A 176 -3.77 -3.45 2.73
C GLU A 176 -2.67 -3.37 1.66
N SER A 177 -2.94 -3.81 0.42
CA SER A 177 -1.97 -3.72 -0.66
C SER A 177 -1.66 -2.28 -1.10
N GLY A 178 -2.61 -1.35 -1.04
CA GLY A 178 -2.50 -0.11 -1.81
C GLY A 178 -2.86 1.19 -1.10
N PHE A 179 -3.49 1.14 0.08
CA PHE A 179 -4.18 2.31 0.61
C PHE A 179 -3.96 2.61 2.08
N PHE A 180 -3.69 1.62 2.95
CA PHE A 180 -3.57 1.90 4.39
C PHE A 180 -2.53 2.98 4.69
N PHE A 181 -1.35 2.90 4.04
CA PHE A 181 -0.22 3.83 4.21
C PHE A 181 -0.47 5.26 3.72
N LEU A 182 -1.59 5.48 3.00
CA LEU A 182 -2.06 6.78 2.53
C LEU A 182 -3.07 7.43 3.48
N HIS A 183 -3.55 6.69 4.49
CA HIS A 183 -4.51 7.22 5.44
C HIS A 183 -3.90 8.39 6.21
N PRO A 184 -4.59 9.55 6.36
CA PRO A 184 -3.98 10.76 6.96
C PRO A 184 -3.51 10.60 8.41
N LEU A 185 -4.12 9.68 9.15
CA LEU A 185 -3.63 9.31 10.50
C LEU A 185 -2.20 8.74 10.47
N LEU A 186 -1.68 8.34 9.31
CA LEU A 186 -0.33 7.83 9.13
C LEU A 186 0.66 8.85 8.55
N ASP A 187 0.23 10.07 8.19
CA ASP A 187 1.09 11.05 7.51
C ASP A 187 2.31 11.46 8.36
N ASN A 188 2.21 11.36 9.69
CA ASN A 188 3.26 11.75 10.62
C ASN A 188 4.16 10.60 11.09
N TYR A 189 3.99 9.38 10.55
CA TYR A 189 4.78 8.21 10.91
C TYR A 189 5.68 7.75 9.75
N ASP A 190 6.85 7.21 10.12
CA ASP A 190 7.87 6.64 9.26
C ASP A 190 7.78 5.10 9.22
N TYR A 191 7.39 4.50 10.33
CA TYR A 191 7.22 3.05 10.48
C TYR A 191 5.83 2.71 10.97
N TYR A 192 5.36 1.52 10.61
CA TYR A 192 4.17 0.94 11.21
C TYR A 192 4.44 -0.49 11.68
N TRP A 193 3.63 -0.94 12.63
CA TRP A 193 3.50 -2.33 13.00
C TRP A 193 2.05 -2.77 12.82
N ARG A 194 1.80 -3.67 11.87
CA ARG A 194 0.48 -4.27 11.69
C ARG A 194 0.17 -5.26 12.79
N VAL A 195 -1.01 -5.11 13.40
CA VAL A 195 -1.53 -6.02 14.42
C VAL A 195 -2.97 -6.39 14.06
N GLU A 196 -3.27 -7.68 14.07
CA GLU A 196 -4.59 -8.23 13.74
C GLU A 196 -5.30 -8.73 15.01
N PRO A 197 -6.65 -8.77 15.05
CA PRO A 197 -7.39 -9.44 16.12
C PRO A 197 -7.06 -10.95 16.16
N GLY A 198 -7.05 -11.52 17.38
CA GLY A 198 -6.92 -12.96 17.57
C GLY A 198 -5.50 -13.52 17.46
N VAL A 199 -4.49 -12.67 17.41
CA VAL A 199 -3.07 -13.08 17.50
C VAL A 199 -2.54 -13.01 18.93
N GLU A 200 -1.46 -13.72 19.19
CA GLU A 200 -0.82 -13.83 20.51
C GLU A 200 0.63 -13.32 20.49
N PHE A 201 1.03 -12.67 21.59
CA PHE A 201 2.41 -12.25 21.85
C PHE A 201 2.92 -13.03 23.05
N SER A 202 3.60 -14.15 22.80
CA SER A 202 3.95 -15.13 23.84
C SER A 202 5.25 -14.82 24.60
N CYS A 203 6.05 -13.86 24.14
CA CYS A 203 7.37 -13.56 24.71
C CYS A 203 7.53 -12.06 24.94
N GLU A 204 8.26 -11.72 26.01
CA GLU A 204 8.66 -10.34 26.26
C GLU A 204 9.56 -9.84 25.13
N ILE A 205 9.35 -8.59 24.73
CA ILE A 205 10.17 -7.90 23.73
C ILE A 205 11.04 -6.89 24.49
N PRO A 206 12.33 -7.21 24.74
CA PRO A 206 13.19 -6.44 25.63
C PRO A 206 13.86 -5.24 24.97
N TYR A 207 13.55 -4.95 23.70
CA TYR A 207 14.10 -3.85 22.92
C TYR A 207 12.99 -3.18 22.11
N ASP A 208 13.25 -1.96 21.64
CA ASP A 208 12.32 -1.23 20.76
C ASP A 208 12.50 -1.69 19.30
N PRO A 209 11.51 -2.41 18.70
CA PRO A 209 11.63 -2.90 17.34
C PRO A 209 11.66 -1.77 16.31
N PHE A 210 10.93 -0.67 16.53
CA PHE A 210 10.95 0.48 15.63
C PHE A 210 12.33 1.13 15.61
N LYS A 211 12.92 1.31 16.80
CA LYS A 211 14.29 1.81 16.93
C LYS A 211 15.28 0.88 16.25
N TYR A 212 15.15 -0.43 16.44
CA TYR A 212 16.01 -1.42 15.77
C TYR A 212 15.92 -1.29 14.25
N MET A 213 14.71 -1.15 13.70
CA MET A 213 14.49 -0.98 12.26
C MET A 213 15.18 0.29 11.74
N ALA A 214 14.99 1.42 12.44
CA ALA A 214 15.58 2.70 12.06
C ALA A 214 17.12 2.68 12.15
N ASP A 215 17.67 2.28 13.29
CA ASP A 215 19.12 2.25 13.55
C ASP A 215 19.86 1.35 12.53
N ASN A 216 19.24 0.24 12.14
CA ASN A 216 19.83 -0.77 11.25
C ASN A 216 19.37 -0.64 9.80
N LYS A 217 18.68 0.46 9.45
CA LYS A 217 18.21 0.76 8.09
C LYS A 217 17.42 -0.40 7.48
N LYS A 218 16.54 -1.01 8.27
CA LYS A 218 15.66 -2.11 7.83
C LYS A 218 14.37 -1.53 7.29
N THR A 219 13.91 -2.11 6.19
CA THR A 219 12.70 -1.66 5.48
C THR A 219 11.49 -2.50 5.83
N TYR A 220 11.64 -3.81 5.98
CA TYR A 220 10.54 -4.76 6.18
C TYR A 220 10.96 -5.87 7.14
N GLY A 221 10.15 -6.14 8.16
CA GLY A 221 10.35 -7.16 9.17
C GLY A 221 9.12 -8.04 9.30
N PHE A 222 9.32 -9.35 9.38
CA PHE A 222 8.27 -10.38 9.45
C PHE A 222 8.67 -11.47 10.44
N THR A 223 7.72 -12.31 10.85
CA THR A 223 7.96 -13.45 11.75
C THR A 223 7.67 -14.80 11.10
N ILE A 224 6.67 -14.87 10.22
CA ILE A 224 6.21 -16.11 9.59
C ILE A 224 6.28 -15.97 8.06
N SER A 225 6.71 -17.03 7.39
CA SER A 225 6.60 -17.17 5.93
C SER A 225 5.85 -18.44 5.56
N LEU A 226 4.97 -18.37 4.57
CA LEU A 226 4.11 -19.47 4.14
C LEU A 226 4.10 -19.59 2.61
N ARG A 227 3.51 -20.66 2.09
CA ARG A 227 3.21 -20.80 0.66
C ARG A 227 1.76 -20.42 0.41
N GLU A 228 1.54 -19.57 -0.59
CA GLU A 228 0.20 -19.18 -1.03
C GLU A 228 -0.52 -20.34 -1.73
N ILE A 229 -1.85 -20.32 -1.70
CA ILE A 229 -2.70 -21.26 -2.40
C ILE A 229 -2.69 -20.91 -3.90
N PRO A 230 -2.19 -21.79 -4.79
CA PRO A 230 -2.02 -21.44 -6.22
C PRO A 230 -3.30 -20.94 -6.91
N LEU A 231 -4.48 -21.39 -6.46
CA LEU A 231 -5.77 -21.00 -7.03
C LEU A 231 -6.12 -19.52 -6.85
N THR A 232 -5.48 -18.83 -5.91
CA THR A 232 -5.84 -17.46 -5.48
C THR A 232 -5.03 -16.41 -6.23
N VAL A 233 -3.88 -16.80 -6.80
CA VAL A 233 -2.85 -15.93 -7.41
C VAL A 233 -2.40 -16.43 -8.80
N LYS A 234 -3.30 -17.06 -9.55
CA LYS A 234 -3.01 -17.72 -10.83
C LYS A 234 -2.27 -16.82 -11.82
N THR A 235 -2.61 -15.54 -11.87
CA THR A 235 -1.99 -14.58 -12.78
C THR A 235 -1.12 -13.53 -12.09
N LEU A 236 -0.95 -13.59 -10.77
CA LEU A 236 -0.16 -12.60 -10.02
C LEU A 236 1.30 -12.58 -10.49
N TRP A 237 1.97 -13.73 -10.56
CA TRP A 237 3.37 -13.79 -11.00
C TRP A 237 3.56 -13.34 -12.45
N LYS A 238 2.65 -13.76 -13.33
CA LYS A 238 2.67 -13.31 -14.74
C LYS A 238 2.54 -11.79 -14.83
N THR A 239 1.63 -11.20 -14.07
CA THR A 239 1.41 -9.75 -14.02
C THR A 239 2.62 -9.03 -13.42
N THR A 240 3.22 -9.58 -12.38
CA THR A 240 4.45 -9.08 -11.76
C THR A 240 5.61 -9.09 -12.75
N ASN A 241 5.81 -10.17 -13.51
CA ASN A 241 6.84 -10.22 -14.55
C ASN A 241 6.60 -9.25 -15.70
N ALA A 242 5.33 -9.01 -16.06
CA ALA A 242 5.00 -7.97 -17.03
C ALA A 242 5.38 -6.57 -16.52
N PHE A 243 5.14 -6.28 -15.23
CA PHE A 243 5.62 -5.05 -14.59
C PHE A 243 7.14 -4.94 -14.60
N ARG A 244 7.86 -6.00 -14.19
CA ARG A 244 9.33 -6.05 -14.21
C ARG A 244 9.92 -5.80 -15.60
N THR A 245 9.24 -6.27 -16.64
CA THR A 245 9.64 -6.06 -18.03
C THR A 245 9.39 -4.63 -18.48
N ALA A 246 8.29 -4.02 -18.03
CA ALA A 246 7.92 -2.65 -18.37
C ALA A 246 8.73 -1.59 -17.61
N TYR A 247 9.18 -1.91 -16.39
CA TYR A 247 9.91 -1.00 -15.49
C TYR A 247 11.18 -1.67 -14.92
N PRO A 248 12.16 -2.05 -15.77
CA PRO A 248 13.39 -2.68 -15.31
C PRO A 248 14.19 -1.81 -14.33
N GLU A 249 14.04 -0.48 -14.40
CA GLU A 249 14.68 0.50 -13.51
C GLU A 249 14.18 0.45 -12.06
N TYR A 250 13.03 -0.17 -11.81
CA TYR A 250 12.47 -0.34 -10.46
C TYR A 250 12.96 -1.63 -9.78
N ILE A 251 13.74 -2.45 -10.46
CA ILE A 251 14.25 -3.70 -9.91
C ILE A 251 15.58 -3.43 -9.21
N ALA A 252 15.60 -3.65 -7.89
CA ALA A 252 16.82 -3.50 -7.11
C ALA A 252 17.89 -4.50 -7.61
N PRO A 253 19.14 -4.06 -7.84
CA PRO A 253 20.21 -4.97 -8.29
C PRO A 253 20.53 -6.04 -7.23
N ASN A 254 20.44 -5.67 -5.95
CA ASN A 254 20.60 -6.57 -4.81
C ASN A 254 19.22 -6.93 -4.24
N ASN A 255 18.51 -7.80 -4.94
CA ASN A 255 17.20 -8.31 -4.53
C ASN A 255 17.30 -9.75 -4.00
N THR A 256 16.19 -10.23 -3.47
CA THR A 256 15.97 -11.55 -2.90
C THR A 256 14.99 -12.38 -3.72
N LEU A 257 14.83 -12.07 -5.03
CA LEU A 257 13.94 -12.80 -5.94
C LEU A 257 14.23 -14.32 -5.92
N SER A 258 15.49 -14.73 -5.74
CA SER A 258 15.86 -16.14 -5.63
C SER A 258 15.16 -16.90 -4.49
N TRP A 259 14.74 -16.20 -3.43
CA TRP A 259 13.99 -16.81 -2.32
C TRP A 259 12.54 -17.09 -2.69
N ILE A 260 11.94 -16.27 -3.56
CA ILE A 260 10.54 -16.43 -4.04
C ILE A 260 10.42 -17.12 -5.40
N THR A 261 11.51 -17.41 -6.10
CA THR A 261 11.49 -18.12 -7.39
C THR A 261 11.97 -19.55 -7.29
N ALA A 262 11.36 -20.45 -8.07
CA ALA A 262 11.87 -21.79 -8.32
C ALA A 262 12.99 -21.76 -9.39
N SER A 263 13.66 -22.90 -9.59
CA SER A 263 14.77 -23.03 -10.54
C SER A 263 14.40 -22.73 -12.00
N ASN A 264 13.12 -22.86 -12.36
CA ASN A 264 12.59 -22.53 -13.68
C ASN A 264 12.18 -21.05 -13.84
N GLY A 265 12.35 -20.23 -12.80
CA GLY A 265 11.96 -18.81 -12.80
C GLY A 265 10.50 -18.55 -12.44
N ASP A 266 9.72 -19.59 -12.09
CA ASP A 266 8.34 -19.42 -11.62
C ASP A 266 8.28 -19.01 -10.15
N TYR A 267 7.20 -18.34 -9.75
CA TYR A 267 6.90 -18.06 -8.36
C TYR A 267 6.72 -19.36 -7.58
N ASN A 268 7.53 -19.56 -6.53
CA ASN A 268 7.47 -20.74 -5.68
C ASN A 268 6.36 -20.66 -4.61
N LEU A 269 5.56 -19.58 -4.66
CA LEU A 269 4.44 -19.24 -3.78
C LEU A 269 4.82 -18.79 -2.37
N CYS A 270 6.11 -18.71 -2.03
CA CYS A 270 6.57 -18.24 -0.73
C CYS A 270 6.27 -16.74 -0.54
N HIS A 271 5.70 -16.40 0.61
CA HIS A 271 5.45 -15.03 1.01
C HIS A 271 5.61 -14.84 2.52
N PHE A 272 5.91 -13.61 2.94
CA PHE A 272 5.81 -13.17 4.32
C PHE A 272 4.34 -13.07 4.71
N TRP A 273 3.98 -13.57 5.88
CA TRP A 273 2.60 -13.51 6.35
C TRP A 273 2.31 -12.14 6.97
N SER A 274 1.61 -11.29 6.22
CA SER A 274 1.46 -9.85 6.50
C SER A 274 0.62 -9.50 7.73
N ASN A 275 -0.03 -10.47 8.40
CA ASN A 275 -0.72 -10.19 9.67
C ASN A 275 0.24 -9.69 10.77
N PHE A 276 1.52 -10.03 10.64
CA PHE A 276 2.62 -9.41 11.35
C PHE A 276 3.57 -8.80 10.33
N GLU A 277 3.68 -7.48 10.33
CA GLU A 277 4.73 -6.78 9.60
C GLU A 277 5.12 -5.50 10.37
N ILE A 278 6.43 -5.28 10.50
CA ILE A 278 7.00 -4.01 10.94
C ILE A 278 7.75 -3.47 9.74
N ALA A 279 7.28 -2.36 9.18
CA ALA A 279 7.83 -1.88 7.92
C ALA A 279 7.84 -0.36 7.82
N SER A 280 8.73 0.13 6.95
CA SER A 280 8.85 1.54 6.62
C SER A 280 7.70 1.95 5.71
N LEU A 281 6.96 2.99 6.09
CA LEU A 281 5.91 3.58 5.27
C LEU A 281 6.48 4.22 4.00
N ASP A 282 7.75 4.65 3.99
CA ASP A 282 8.42 5.20 2.81
C ASP A 282 8.56 4.17 1.69
N PHE A 283 8.72 2.88 2.03
CA PHE A 283 8.72 1.82 1.04
C PHE A 283 7.39 1.77 0.29
N PHE A 284 6.27 1.77 1.01
CA PHE A 284 4.94 1.74 0.42
C PHE A 284 4.58 3.03 -0.32
N ARG A 285 5.08 4.18 0.17
CA ARG A 285 4.89 5.50 -0.46
C ARG A 285 5.83 5.74 -1.65
N SER A 286 6.79 4.85 -1.89
CA SER A 286 7.77 5.01 -2.95
C SER A 286 7.12 4.98 -4.35
N PRO A 287 7.70 5.68 -5.34
CA PRO A 287 7.25 5.58 -6.73
C PRO A 287 7.23 4.15 -7.27
N GLN A 288 8.17 3.32 -6.82
CA GLN A 288 8.30 1.91 -7.23
C GLN A 288 7.10 1.09 -6.75
N TYR A 289 6.78 1.16 -5.45
CA TYR A 289 5.68 0.41 -4.88
C TYR A 289 4.33 0.91 -5.40
N THR A 290 4.14 2.23 -5.45
CA THR A 290 2.89 2.83 -5.95
C THR A 290 2.64 2.49 -7.41
N ALA A 291 3.67 2.53 -8.27
CA ALA A 291 3.54 2.10 -9.66
C ALA A 291 3.25 0.59 -9.78
N TYR A 292 3.85 -0.24 -8.94
CA TYR A 292 3.60 -1.68 -8.90
C TYR A 292 2.16 -1.98 -8.50
N PHE A 293 1.68 -1.39 -7.39
CA PHE A 293 0.30 -1.53 -6.96
C PHE A 293 -0.67 -1.05 -8.04
N ASP A 294 -0.45 0.12 -8.65
CA ASP A 294 -1.30 0.64 -9.73
C ASP A 294 -1.36 -0.33 -10.93
N PHE A 295 -0.24 -0.99 -11.26
CA PHE A 295 -0.17 -1.99 -12.31
C PHE A 295 -1.02 -3.23 -11.97
N LEU A 296 -0.93 -3.72 -10.73
CA LEU A 296 -1.73 -4.84 -10.24
C LEU A 296 -3.22 -4.49 -10.14
N ASP A 297 -3.56 -3.31 -9.63
CA ASP A 297 -4.93 -2.87 -9.44
C ASP A 297 -5.66 -2.76 -10.79
N ARG A 298 -4.96 -2.26 -11.83
CA ARG A 298 -5.46 -2.25 -13.22
C ARG A 298 -5.65 -3.62 -13.83
N ALA A 299 -4.85 -4.62 -13.42
CA ALA A 299 -5.04 -6.00 -13.86
C ALA A 299 -6.29 -6.64 -13.23
N GLY A 300 -6.79 -6.09 -12.11
CA GLY A 300 -8.06 -6.47 -11.49
C GLY A 300 -8.03 -7.79 -10.70
N GLY A 301 -6.85 -8.38 -10.49
CA GLY A 301 -6.71 -9.70 -9.86
C GLY A 301 -7.17 -9.78 -8.40
N PHE A 302 -7.23 -8.65 -7.68
CA PHE A 302 -7.88 -8.58 -6.36
C PHE A 302 -9.35 -9.04 -6.39
N PHE A 303 -10.07 -8.76 -7.48
CA PHE A 303 -11.50 -9.07 -7.62
C PHE A 303 -11.81 -10.21 -8.60
N LEU A 304 -11.01 -10.34 -9.66
CA LEU A 304 -11.14 -11.41 -10.66
C LEU A 304 -10.48 -12.73 -10.22
N GLU A 305 -9.59 -12.66 -9.22
CA GLU A 305 -9.05 -13.81 -8.49
C GLU A 305 -9.29 -13.59 -6.98
N ARG A 306 -8.26 -13.75 -6.16
CA ARG A 306 -8.29 -13.44 -4.71
C ARG A 306 -6.87 -13.09 -4.23
N TRP A 307 -6.20 -12.18 -4.93
CA TRP A 307 -4.84 -11.73 -4.58
C TRP A 307 -4.84 -11.17 -3.15
N GLY A 308 -4.06 -11.80 -2.27
CA GLY A 308 -3.81 -11.31 -0.93
C GLY A 308 -2.75 -10.21 -0.93
N ASP A 309 -2.81 -9.33 0.07
CA ASP A 309 -1.77 -8.35 0.35
C ASP A 309 -0.44 -9.01 0.71
N ALA A 310 -0.45 -10.13 1.44
CA ALA A 310 0.75 -10.85 1.85
C ALA A 310 1.69 -11.22 0.67
N PRO A 311 1.23 -11.93 -0.39
CA PRO A 311 2.06 -12.15 -1.58
C PRO A 311 2.36 -10.86 -2.35
N VAL A 312 1.47 -9.86 -2.37
CA VAL A 312 1.76 -8.59 -3.06
C VAL A 312 2.91 -7.83 -2.38
N HIS A 313 2.88 -7.68 -1.05
CA HIS A 313 3.93 -7.05 -0.26
C HIS A 313 5.26 -7.80 -0.43
N THR A 314 5.21 -9.13 -0.37
CA THR A 314 6.40 -9.97 -0.54
C THR A 314 7.03 -9.77 -1.90
N LEU A 315 6.24 -9.84 -2.99
CA LEU A 315 6.76 -9.67 -4.35
C LEU A 315 7.36 -8.28 -4.58
N ALA A 316 6.85 -7.24 -3.91
CA ALA A 316 7.40 -5.89 -3.98
C ALA A 316 8.68 -5.73 -3.15
N ALA A 317 8.74 -6.36 -1.98
CA ALA A 317 9.88 -6.29 -1.07
C ALA A 317 11.06 -7.18 -1.50
N ALA A 318 10.77 -8.26 -2.24
CA ALA A 318 11.73 -9.27 -2.63
C ALA A 318 12.66 -8.80 -3.76
#